data_AF-A0A944EMS0-F1
#
_entry.id   AF-A0A944EMS0-F1
#
_cell.length_a   1.000
_cell.length_b   1.000
_cell.length_c   1.000
_cell.angle_alpha   90.00
_cell.angle_beta   90.00
_cell.angle_gamma   90.00
#
_symmetry.space_group_name_H-M   'P 1'
#
loop_
_entity.id
_entity.type
_entity.pdbx_description
1 polymer ?
#
loop_
_entity_poly.entity_id
_entity_poly.type
_entity_poly.pdbx_seq_one_letter_code
_entity_poly.pdbx_strand_id
1 'polypeptide(L)'
;METRTATWPDDVTARYANLTGATVDVRTEKTLVRAVCTGCPAAEQTYPLRAPGKNTGYEPRPALTSAQTWAQGHAERCRALPRPA
;
A
#
# COMPACT_ATOMS: atom_id res chain seq x y z
N MET A 1 0.93 -15.65 -25.29
CA MET A 1 0.79 -15.04 -23.94
C MET A 1 1.45 -13.69 -24.01
N GLU A 2 0.67 -12.63 -24.04
CA GLU A 2 1.17 -11.25 -24.21
C GLU A 2 1.38 -10.65 -22.82
N THR A 3 2.63 -10.50 -22.40
CA THR A 3 3.00 -9.85 -21.15
C THR A 3 2.80 -8.35 -21.30
N ARG A 4 1.63 -7.85 -20.86
CA ARG A 4 1.39 -6.41 -20.70
C ARG A 4 2.32 -5.88 -19.60
N THR A 5 3.41 -5.22 -19.98
CA THR A 5 4.21 -4.42 -19.04
C THR A 5 3.37 -3.22 -18.63
N ALA A 6 2.64 -3.33 -17.52
CA ALA A 6 1.93 -2.20 -16.96
C ALA A 6 2.96 -1.13 -16.58
N THR A 7 2.84 0.08 -17.12
CA THR A 7 3.65 1.22 -16.70
C THR A 7 3.52 1.38 -15.19
N TRP A 8 4.64 1.25 -14.49
CA TRP A 8 4.68 1.38 -13.04
C TRP A 8 4.34 2.83 -12.67
N PRO A 9 3.39 3.09 -11.74
CA PRO A 9 3.05 4.46 -11.38
C PRO A 9 4.19 5.13 -10.61
N ASP A 10 4.53 6.38 -10.96
CA ASP A 10 5.66 7.12 -10.36
C ASP A 10 5.56 7.31 -8.83
N ASP A 11 4.33 7.37 -8.30
CA ASP A 11 4.06 7.60 -6.86
C ASP A 11 4.05 6.30 -6.03
N VAL A 12 4.15 5.13 -6.68
CA VAL A 12 4.08 3.83 -6.01
C VAL A 12 5.48 3.33 -5.69
N THR A 13 5.83 3.31 -4.40
CA THR A 13 7.11 2.80 -3.90
C THR A 13 7.14 1.27 -3.85
N ALA A 14 6.01 0.63 -3.61
CA ALA A 14 5.87 -0.84 -3.66
C ALA A 14 4.44 -1.23 -4.02
N ARG A 15 4.26 -2.38 -4.71
CA ARG A 15 2.95 -2.93 -5.04
C ARG A 15 2.93 -4.42 -4.71
N TYR A 16 1.88 -4.83 -3.99
CA TYR A 16 1.65 -6.21 -3.60
C TYR A 16 0.42 -6.73 -4.35
N ALA A 17 0.62 -7.71 -5.23
CA ALA A 17 -0.47 -8.34 -5.96
C ALA A 17 -1.25 -9.29 -5.04
N ASN A 18 -2.58 -9.33 -5.19
CA ASN A 18 -3.41 -10.35 -4.56
C ASN A 18 -3.80 -11.44 -5.57
N LEU A 19 -4.36 -12.54 -5.06
CA LEU A 19 -4.76 -13.70 -5.89
C LEU A 19 -5.97 -13.42 -6.79
N THR A 20 -6.72 -12.34 -6.56
CA THR A 20 -7.94 -11.97 -7.29
C THR A 20 -7.69 -10.90 -8.36
N GLY A 21 -6.43 -10.51 -8.61
CA GLY A 21 -6.06 -9.50 -9.60
C GLY A 21 -6.13 -8.05 -9.12
N ALA A 22 -6.56 -7.81 -7.88
CA ALA A 22 -6.39 -6.52 -7.22
C ALA A 22 -4.98 -6.39 -6.61
N THR A 23 -4.64 -5.18 -6.20
CA THR A 23 -3.31 -4.83 -5.68
C THR A 23 -3.40 -4.02 -4.40
N VAL A 24 -2.36 -4.06 -3.59
CA VAL A 24 -2.12 -3.12 -2.51
C VAL A 24 -0.93 -2.25 -2.88
N ASP A 25 -1.17 -0.96 -3.10
CA ASP A 25 -0.16 0.00 -3.52
C ASP A 25 0.33 0.77 -2.29
N VAL A 26 1.65 0.83 -2.11
CA VAL A 26 2.32 1.62 -1.08
C VAL A 26 2.91 2.87 -1.72
N ARG A 27 2.57 4.02 -1.17
CA ARG A 27 2.95 5.35 -1.66
C ARG A 27 3.59 6.15 -0.54
N THR A 28 4.64 6.89 -0.88
CA THR A 28 5.32 7.76 0.08
C THR A 28 4.93 9.20 -0.21
N GLU A 29 4.16 9.80 0.69
CA GLU A 29 3.74 11.20 0.60
C GLU A 29 4.66 12.08 1.46
N LYS A 30 4.46 13.40 1.43
CA LYS A 30 5.34 14.35 2.14
C LYS A 30 5.41 14.11 3.65
N THR A 31 4.33 13.64 4.26
CA THR A 31 4.19 13.54 5.72
C THR A 31 3.82 12.14 6.21
N LEU A 32 3.52 11.21 5.31
CA LEU A 32 3.07 9.87 5.65
C LEU A 32 3.43 8.86 4.54
N VAL A 33 3.38 7.58 4.88
CA VAL A 33 3.33 6.47 3.92
C VAL A 33 1.91 5.93 3.92
N ARG A 34 1.33 5.75 2.74
CA ARG A 34 -0.04 5.27 2.55
C ARG A 34 -0.02 3.93 1.85
N ALA A 35 -0.80 2.98 2.34
CA ALA A 35 -1.02 1.69 1.71
C ALA A 35 -2.51 1.53 1.38
N VAL A 36 -2.85 1.32 0.10
CA VAL A 36 -4.24 1.30 -0.38
C VAL A 36 -4.50 0.02 -1.15
N CYS A 37 -5.54 -0.72 -0.77
CA CYS A 37 -6.01 -1.88 -1.54
C CYS A 37 -7.02 -1.43 -2.62
N THR A 38 -6.78 -1.81 -3.87
CA THR A 38 -7.68 -1.50 -5.00
C THR A 38 -8.92 -2.39 -5.06
N GLY A 39 -8.92 -3.52 -4.35
CA GLY A 39 -10.06 -4.44 -4.28
C GLY A 39 -11.04 -4.17 -3.13
N CYS A 40 -10.58 -3.50 -2.07
CA CYS A 40 -11.36 -3.23 -0.87
C CYS A 40 -11.73 -1.74 -0.80
N PRO A 41 -13.02 -1.34 -0.85
CA PRO A 41 -13.41 0.06 -0.87
C PRO A 41 -13.07 0.86 0.41
N ALA A 42 -12.70 0.18 1.50
CA ALA A 42 -12.35 0.80 2.78
C ALA A 42 -11.06 0.25 3.40
N ALA A 43 -10.22 -0.47 2.64
CA ALA A 43 -8.95 -0.97 3.18
C ALA A 43 -7.78 -0.07 2.78
N GLU A 44 -7.50 0.88 3.68
CA GLU A 44 -6.36 1.77 3.61
C GLU A 44 -5.69 1.86 4.97
N GLN A 45 -4.35 2.01 4.97
CA GLN A 45 -3.58 2.35 6.15
C GLN A 45 -2.61 3.50 5.89
N THR A 46 -2.46 4.36 6.88
CA THR A 46 -1.56 5.52 6.83
C THR A 46 -0.59 5.47 7.99
N TYR A 47 0.68 5.72 7.71
CA TYR A 47 1.77 5.69 8.67
C TYR A 47 2.47 7.04 8.64
N PRO A 48 2.36 7.89 9.67
CA PRO A 48 2.99 9.20 9.66
C PRO A 48 4.52 9.06 9.68
N LEU A 49 5.21 9.90 8.92
CA LEU A 49 6.68 9.95 8.86
C LEU A 49 7.30 10.61 10.11
N ARG A 50 6.45 11.11 11.01
CA ARG A 50 6.80 11.70 12.29
C ARG A 50 5.91 11.12 13.37
N ALA A 51 6.49 10.77 14.50
CA ALA A 51 5.72 10.31 15.64
C ALA A 51 4.89 11.47 16.24
N PRO A 52 3.58 11.28 16.49
CA PRO A 52 2.75 12.31 17.09
C PRO A 52 3.29 12.70 18.48
N GLY A 53 3.40 14.01 18.73
CA GLY A 53 3.87 14.54 20.02
C GLY A 53 5.39 14.44 20.25
N LYS A 54 6.18 14.03 19.24
CA LYS A 54 7.64 14.03 19.31
C LYS A 54 8.21 15.01 18.27
N ASN A 55 9.15 15.85 18.70
CA ASN A 55 10.03 16.60 17.79
C ASN A 55 11.17 15.71 17.25
N THR A 56 10.95 14.39 17.13
CA THR A 56 11.91 13.51 16.49
C THR A 56 11.93 13.80 15.00
N GLY A 57 13.09 13.61 14.38
CA GLY A 57 13.32 13.89 12.97
C GLY A 57 12.37 13.11 12.05
N TYR A 58 12.42 13.46 10.76
CA TYR A 58 11.75 12.71 9.70
C TYR A 58 12.27 11.26 9.65
N GLU A 59 11.40 10.27 9.87
CA GLU A 59 11.76 8.84 9.94
C GLU A 59 10.99 8.03 8.89
N PRO A 60 11.47 7.98 7.63
CA PRO A 60 10.75 7.32 6.54
C PRO A 60 10.82 5.79 6.59
N ARG A 61 11.91 5.24 7.11
CA ARG A 61 12.12 3.78 7.15
C ARG A 61 11.06 3.06 8.00
N PRO A 62 10.81 3.44 9.26
CA PRO A 62 9.82 2.75 10.09
C PRO A 62 8.40 2.79 9.51
N ALA A 63 8.00 3.93 8.95
CA ALA A 63 6.69 4.10 8.31
C ALA A 63 6.57 3.23 7.05
N LEU A 64 7.62 3.20 6.21
CA LEU A 64 7.64 2.37 5.00
C LEU A 64 7.60 0.89 5.33
N THR A 65 8.43 0.41 6.27
CA THR A 65 8.44 -0.99 6.71
C THR A 65 7.08 -1.42 7.25
N SER A 66 6.43 -0.55 8.04
CA SER A 66 5.10 -0.83 8.61
C SER A 66 4.03 -0.91 7.51
N ALA A 67 4.07 0.03 6.56
CA ALA A 67 3.17 0.04 5.40
C ALA A 67 3.36 -1.20 4.52
N GLN A 68 4.59 -1.59 4.25
CA GLN A 68 4.94 -2.79 3.47
C GLN A 68 4.46 -4.08 4.16
N THR A 69 4.67 -4.18 5.47
CA THR A 69 4.24 -5.35 6.27
C THR A 69 2.72 -5.50 6.22
N TRP A 70 1.97 -4.41 6.43
CA TRP A 70 0.52 -4.44 6.31
C TRP A 70 0.07 -4.74 4.89
N ALA A 71 0.69 -4.12 3.88
CA ALA A 71 0.31 -4.31 2.49
C ALA A 71 0.48 -5.76 2.03
N GLN A 72 1.59 -6.40 2.40
CA GLN A 72 1.82 -7.83 2.16
C GLN A 72 0.76 -8.68 2.88
N GLY A 73 0.60 -8.49 4.18
CA GLY A 73 -0.34 -9.29 4.97
C GLY A 73 -1.80 -9.11 4.55
N HIS A 74 -2.16 -7.93 4.03
CA HIS A 74 -3.45 -7.67 3.42
C HIS A 74 -3.56 -8.36 2.06
N ALA A 75 -2.60 -8.20 1.16
CA ALA A 75 -2.61 -8.82 -0.17
C ALA A 75 -2.75 -10.35 -0.10
N GLU A 76 -2.07 -11.00 0.86
CA GLU A 76 -2.13 -12.46 1.09
C GLU A 76 -3.52 -12.93 1.57
N ARG A 77 -4.24 -12.09 2.31
CA ARG A 77 -5.53 -12.44 2.94
C ARG A 77 -6.74 -11.81 2.25
N CYS A 78 -6.50 -10.86 1.34
CA CYS A 78 -7.54 -10.10 0.68
C CYS A 78 -8.40 -11.05 -0.16
N ARG A 79 -9.60 -11.32 0.34
CA ARG A 79 -10.64 -12.06 -0.37
C ARG A 79 -11.69 -11.13 -0.97
N ALA A 80 -11.33 -9.87 -1.24
CA ALA A 80 -12.21 -8.98 -1.97
C ALA A 80 -12.39 -9.53 -3.37
N LEU A 81 -13.36 -10.43 -3.50
CA LEU A 81 -13.95 -10.81 -4.75
C LEU A 81 -14.73 -9.58 -5.23
N PRO A 82 -14.55 -9.14 -6.48
CA PRO A 82 -15.42 -8.11 -7.03
C PRO A 82 -16.86 -8.55 -6.82
N ARG A 83 -17.68 -7.68 -6.23
CA ARG A 83 -19.10 -7.94 -6.03
C ARG A 83 -19.70 -8.10 -7.44
N PRO A 84 -20.33 -9.24 -7.80
CA PRO A 84 -20.90 -9.41 -9.12
C PRO A 84 -21.97 -8.33 -9.37
N ALA A 85 -22.01 -7.82 -10.60
CA ALA A 85 -23.00 -6.85 -11.06
C ALA A 85 -24.41 -7.42 -11.07
#